data_AF-A0A1Q7CYL5-F1
#
_entry.id   AF-A0A1Q7CYL5-F1
#
_cell.length_a   1.000
_cell.length_b   1.000
_cell.length_c   1.000
_cell.angle_alpha   90.00
_cell.angle_beta   90.00
_cell.angle_gamma   90.00
#
_symmetry.space_group_name_H-M   'P 1'
#
loop_
_entity.id
_entity.type
_entity.pdbx_description
1 polymer ?
#
loop_
_entity_poly.entity_id
_entity_poly.type
_entity_poly.pdbx_seq_one_letter_code
_entity_poly.pdbx_strand_id
1 'polypeptide(L)'
;MSELDDLTKAKIVQMILNGKTEDALEKLSEFYRVETPQIVVGTIKKKRRTVYAVYVPAEKKIYALNSDIFYNPFVILHEYYHHIRSKLGTHRGSERHANMYAKGFIDSYNKIAELLNHRH
;
A
#
# COMPACT_ATOMS: atom_id res chain seq x y z
N MET A 1 3.25 -12.43 -11.99
CA MET A 1 3.50 -11.00 -11.72
C MET A 1 5.00 -10.85 -11.55
N SER A 2 5.64 -9.91 -12.25
CA SER A 2 7.05 -9.59 -12.00
C SER A 2 7.20 -9.19 -10.54
N GLU A 3 8.22 -9.70 -9.87
CA GLU A 3 8.48 -9.36 -8.48
C GLU A 3 9.24 -8.03 -8.41
N LEU A 4 8.82 -7.13 -7.52
CA LEU A 4 9.58 -5.92 -7.21
C LEU A 4 10.84 -6.32 -6.43
N ASP A 5 11.99 -5.78 -6.83
CA ASP A 5 13.23 -5.93 -6.07
C ASP A 5 13.17 -5.20 -4.72
N ASP A 6 14.05 -5.59 -3.80
CA ASP A 6 14.09 -5.04 -2.43
C ASP A 6 14.32 -3.52 -2.41
N LEU A 7 15.13 -2.98 -3.32
CA LEU A 7 15.40 -1.55 -3.37
C LEU A 7 14.17 -0.77 -3.82
N THR A 8 13.42 -1.28 -4.79
CA THR A 8 12.18 -0.66 -5.24
C THR A 8 11.11 -0.72 -4.16
N LYS A 9 10.94 -1.87 -3.48
CA LYS A 9 10.04 -2.00 -2.32
C LYS A 9 10.39 -1.00 -1.21
N ALA A 10 11.67 -0.91 -0.84
CA ALA A 10 12.14 0.04 0.16
C ALA A 10 11.87 1.50 -0.24
N LYS A 11 12.10 1.86 -1.51
CA LYS A 11 11.79 3.21 -2.02
C LYS A 11 10.30 3.56 -1.89
N ILE A 12 9.40 2.61 -2.17
CA ILE A 12 7.96 2.83 -2.00
C ILE A 12 7.61 3.09 -0.53
N VAL A 13 8.17 2.31 0.41
CA VAL A 13 7.97 2.55 1.85
C VAL A 13 8.48 3.93 2.24
N GLN A 14 9.67 4.32 1.80
CA GLN A 14 10.23 5.64 2.06
C GLN A 14 9.35 6.77 1.52
N MET A 15 8.78 6.62 0.32
CA MET A 15 7.88 7.61 -0.27
C MET A 15 6.64 7.82 0.61
N ILE A 16 6.02 6.73 1.07
CA ILE A 16 4.85 6.81 1.95
C ILE A 16 5.19 7.47 3.29
N LEU A 17 6.32 7.08 3.92
CA LEU A 17 6.79 7.70 5.16
C LEU A 17 7.04 9.22 5.01
N ASN A 18 7.49 9.64 3.83
CA ASN A 18 7.75 11.04 3.50
C ASN A 18 6.50 11.82 3.03
N GLY A 19 5.30 11.22 3.12
CA GLY A 19 4.04 11.85 2.70
C GLY A 19 3.80 11.86 1.20
N LYS A 20 4.62 11.17 0.40
CA LYS A 20 4.47 11.02 -1.06
C LYS A 20 3.63 9.80 -1.42
N THR A 21 2.50 9.65 -0.74
CA THR A 21 1.68 8.44 -0.80
C THR A 21 1.00 8.28 -2.15
N GLU A 22 0.52 9.38 -2.74
CA GLU A 22 -0.08 9.37 -4.08
C GLU A 22 0.94 8.96 -5.14
N ASP A 23 2.14 9.58 -5.15
CA ASP A 23 3.24 9.21 -6.04
C ASP A 23 3.63 7.73 -5.89
N ALA A 24 3.62 7.21 -4.64
CA ALA A 24 3.95 5.81 -4.37
C ALA A 24 2.90 4.86 -4.97
N LEU A 25 1.61 5.21 -4.86
CA LEU A 25 0.52 4.45 -5.47
C LEU A 25 0.59 4.51 -6.99
N GLU A 26 0.88 5.67 -7.58
CA GLU A 26 1.06 5.84 -9.03
C GLU A 26 2.18 4.93 -9.54
N LYS A 27 3.35 4.99 -8.92
CA LYS A 27 4.50 4.16 -9.31
C LYS A 27 4.22 2.66 -9.19
N LEU A 28 3.50 2.23 -8.15
CA LEU A 28 3.06 0.83 -8.05
C LEU A 28 2.08 0.47 -9.16
N SER A 29 1.20 1.38 -9.54
CA SER A 29 0.17 1.17 -10.56
C SER A 29 0.77 1.04 -11.95
N GLU A 30 1.78 1.86 -12.25
CA GLU A 30 2.60 1.73 -13.45
C GLU A 30 3.25 0.34 -13.54
N PHE A 31 3.87 -0.12 -12.44
CA PHE A 31 4.53 -1.41 -12.40
C PHE A 31 3.56 -2.57 -12.62
N TYR A 32 2.41 -2.57 -11.93
CA TYR A 32 1.40 -3.61 -12.08
C TYR A 32 0.49 -3.44 -13.30
N ARG A 33 0.64 -2.33 -14.04
CA ARG A 33 -0.18 -1.95 -15.20
C ARG A 33 -1.67 -1.93 -14.86
N VAL A 34 -2.00 -1.33 -13.73
CA VAL A 34 -3.38 -1.10 -13.27
C VAL A 34 -3.65 0.39 -13.14
N GLU A 35 -4.92 0.78 -13.08
CA GLU A 35 -5.30 2.17 -12.79
C GLU A 35 -4.94 2.53 -11.34
N THR A 36 -4.42 3.73 -11.09
CA THR A 36 -4.10 4.17 -9.73
C THR A 36 -5.36 4.42 -8.90
N PRO A 37 -5.49 3.83 -7.69
CA PRO A 37 -6.57 4.18 -6.79
C PRO A 37 -6.33 5.57 -6.18
N GLN A 38 -7.39 6.35 -6.03
CA GLN A 38 -7.32 7.61 -5.28
C GLN A 38 -7.29 7.31 -3.77
N ILE A 39 -6.57 8.11 -2.99
CA ILE A 39 -6.61 8.04 -1.53
C ILE A 39 -7.25 9.31 -0.96
N VAL A 40 -8.24 9.15 -0.09
CA VAL A 40 -9.01 10.27 0.47
C VAL A 40 -9.30 10.06 1.96
N VAL A 41 -9.36 11.15 2.72
CA VAL A 41 -9.92 11.12 4.07
C VAL A 41 -11.45 11.15 3.98
N GLY A 42 -12.13 10.25 4.68
CA GLY A 42 -13.59 10.24 4.65
C GLY A 42 -14.22 9.29 5.64
N THR A 43 -15.54 9.40 5.77
CA THR A 43 -16.31 8.52 6.65
C THR A 43 -16.42 7.12 6.04
N ILE A 44 -15.78 6.15 6.69
CA ILE A 44 -15.93 4.73 6.35
C ILE A 44 -17.35 4.28 6.75
N LYS A 45 -18.31 4.34 5.82
CA LYS A 45 -19.70 3.93 6.06
C LYS A 45 -19.80 2.40 6.20
N LYS A 46 -20.66 1.94 7.12
CA LYS A 46 -21.10 0.53 7.32
C LYS A 46 -20.07 -0.51 7.82
N LYS A 47 -18.79 -0.19 8.04
CA LYS A 47 -17.85 -1.11 8.73
C LYS A 47 -17.34 -0.48 10.02
N ARG A 48 -17.17 -1.33 11.05
CA ARG A 48 -16.86 -0.98 12.44
C ARG A 48 -15.77 0.11 12.52
N ARG A 49 -15.91 1.05 13.46
CA ARG A 49 -14.96 2.14 13.81
C ARG A 49 -13.51 1.71 14.10
N THR A 50 -13.17 0.44 13.88
CA THR A 50 -11.89 -0.18 14.24
C THR A 50 -10.93 -0.33 13.06
N VAL A 51 -11.32 0.04 11.84
CA VAL A 51 -10.44 -0.03 10.66
C VAL A 51 -9.83 1.34 10.34
N TYR A 52 -8.53 1.36 10.04
CA TYR A 52 -7.78 2.58 9.74
C TYR A 52 -7.96 3.07 8.30
N ALA A 53 -8.14 2.15 7.35
CA ALA A 53 -8.50 2.44 5.98
C ALA A 53 -9.37 1.32 5.38
N VAL A 54 -9.95 1.58 4.21
CA VAL A 54 -10.62 0.56 3.40
C VAL A 54 -10.56 0.92 1.91
N TYR A 55 -10.22 -0.06 1.07
CA TYR A 55 -10.38 0.03 -0.36
C TYR A 55 -11.84 -0.27 -0.78
N VAL A 56 -12.40 0.61 -1.60
CA VAL A 56 -13.76 0.50 -2.16
C VAL A 56 -13.65 0.27 -3.68
N PRO A 57 -13.82 -0.98 -4.17
CA PRO A 57 -13.61 -1.31 -5.58
C PRO A 57 -14.50 -0.54 -6.55
N ALA A 58 -15.76 -0.27 -6.16
CA ALA A 58 -16.73 0.43 -7.01
C ALA A 58 -16.31 1.88 -7.31
N GLU A 59 -15.59 2.50 -6.38
CA GLU A 59 -15.15 3.89 -6.48
C GLU A 59 -13.67 4.00 -6.90
N LYS A 60 -12.93 2.88 -6.85
CA LYS A 60 -11.47 2.83 -7.02
C LYS A 60 -10.74 3.76 -6.03
N LYS A 61 -11.24 3.80 -4.78
CA LYS A 61 -10.72 4.69 -3.73
C LYS A 61 -10.28 3.91 -2.50
N ILE A 62 -9.21 4.38 -1.88
CA ILE A 62 -8.79 4.04 -0.52
C ILE A 62 -9.32 5.14 0.39
N TYR A 63 -10.26 4.79 1.27
CA TYR A 63 -10.78 5.69 2.29
C TYR A 63 -9.97 5.51 3.57
N ALA A 64 -9.27 6.54 3.98
CA ALA A 64 -8.55 6.60 5.25
C ALA A 64 -9.40 7.26 6.34
N LEU A 65 -9.22 6.80 7.58
CA LEU A 65 -9.91 7.36 8.75
C LEU A 65 -9.49 8.82 9.02
N ASN A 66 -8.21 9.12 8.85
CA ASN A 66 -7.62 10.44 9.01
C ASN A 66 -6.36 10.57 8.13
N SER A 67 -5.76 11.76 8.10
CA SER A 67 -4.54 12.04 7.32
C SER A 67 -3.32 11.26 7.81
N ASP A 68 -3.24 10.87 9.08
CA ASP A 68 -2.07 10.16 9.63
C ASP A 68 -1.88 8.81 8.95
N ILE A 69 -2.97 8.19 8.50
CA ILE A 69 -2.93 6.91 7.78
C ILE A 69 -2.22 7.03 6.44
N PHE A 70 -2.17 8.22 5.82
CA PHE A 70 -1.45 8.43 4.57
C PHE A 70 0.04 8.12 4.75
N TYR A 71 0.57 8.27 5.95
CA TYR A 71 1.99 8.04 6.27
C TYR A 71 2.26 6.62 6.76
N ASN A 72 1.24 5.75 6.86
CA ASN A 72 1.39 4.38 7.36
C ASN A 72 1.58 3.39 6.20
N PRO A 73 2.82 2.96 5.90
CA PRO A 73 3.07 2.17 4.70
C PRO A 73 2.40 0.80 4.77
N PHE A 74 2.27 0.21 5.96
CA PHE A 74 1.60 -1.07 6.11
C PHE A 74 0.13 -1.00 5.71
N VAL A 75 -0.61 0.00 6.21
CA VAL A 75 -2.04 0.17 5.91
C VAL A 75 -2.25 0.52 4.44
N ILE A 76 -1.46 1.45 3.90
CA ILE A 76 -1.58 1.84 2.47
C ILE A 76 -1.32 0.66 1.54
N LEU A 77 -0.24 -0.09 1.78
CA LEU A 77 0.10 -1.24 0.94
C LEU A 77 -0.90 -2.38 1.08
N HIS A 78 -1.49 -2.56 2.27
CA HIS A 78 -2.58 -3.51 2.50
C HIS A 78 -3.80 -3.17 1.63
N GLU A 79 -4.27 -1.92 1.67
CA GLU A 79 -5.43 -1.51 0.87
C GLU A 79 -5.13 -1.52 -0.64
N TYR A 80 -3.90 -1.16 -1.02
CA TYR A 80 -3.45 -1.25 -2.40
C TYR A 80 -3.41 -2.70 -2.92
N TYR A 81 -3.08 -3.68 -2.07
CA TYR A 81 -3.18 -5.09 -2.44
C TYR A 81 -4.61 -5.48 -2.81
N HIS A 82 -5.61 -5.02 -2.03
CA HIS A 82 -7.01 -5.27 -2.37
C HIS A 82 -7.40 -4.63 -3.69
N HIS A 83 -6.83 -3.46 -4.00
CA HIS A 83 -6.98 -2.81 -5.30
C HIS A 83 -6.46 -3.69 -6.44
N ILE A 84 -5.19 -4.08 -6.44
CA ILE A 84 -4.60 -4.87 -7.55
C ILE A 84 -5.33 -6.20 -7.74
N ARG A 85 -5.75 -6.86 -6.65
CA ARG A 85 -6.47 -8.13 -6.73
C ARG A 85 -7.85 -7.96 -7.36
N SER A 86 -8.56 -6.89 -7.00
CA SER A 86 -9.85 -6.57 -7.60
C SER A 86 -9.77 -6.32 -9.11
N LYS A 87 -8.63 -5.83 -9.61
CA LYS A 87 -8.41 -5.50 -11.03
C LYS A 87 -7.93 -6.68 -11.86
N LEU A 88 -7.15 -7.59 -11.26
CA LEU A 88 -6.56 -8.74 -11.94
C LEU A 88 -7.47 -9.98 -11.94
N GLY A 89 -8.78 -9.80 -11.74
CA GLY A 89 -9.81 -10.83 -11.99
C GLY A 89 -9.82 -12.01 -11.01
N THR A 90 -8.98 -12.01 -9.99
CA THR A 90 -9.04 -13.00 -8.91
C THR A 90 -9.86 -12.40 -7.76
N HIS A 91 -10.73 -13.17 -7.11
CA HIS A 91 -11.58 -12.75 -5.98
C HIS A 91 -10.92 -11.71 -5.04
N ARG A 92 -11.75 -10.87 -4.37
CA ARG A 92 -11.34 -9.95 -3.28
C ARG A 92 -10.20 -10.60 -2.48
N GLY A 93 -8.99 -10.04 -2.60
CA GLY A 93 -7.78 -10.65 -2.02
C GLY A 93 -8.01 -11.01 -0.56
N SER A 94 -7.36 -12.06 -0.05
CA SER A 94 -7.54 -12.40 1.36
C SER A 94 -6.71 -11.46 2.25
N GLU A 95 -7.25 -11.15 3.43
CA GLU A 95 -6.57 -10.35 4.46
C GLU A 95 -5.15 -10.86 4.74
N ARG A 96 -4.97 -12.19 4.76
CA ARG A 96 -3.67 -12.82 4.94
C ARG A 96 -2.67 -12.43 3.85
N HIS A 97 -3.08 -12.45 2.58
CA HIS A 97 -2.19 -12.06 1.49
C HIS A 97 -1.93 -10.56 1.46
N ALA A 98 -2.91 -9.73 1.81
CA ALA A 98 -2.73 -8.29 1.96
C ALA A 98 -1.68 -7.97 3.03
N ASN A 99 -1.76 -8.65 4.18
CA ASN A 99 -0.77 -8.55 5.25
C ASN A 99 0.63 -9.01 4.79
N MET A 100 0.72 -10.14 4.10
CA MET A 100 2.00 -10.64 3.58
C MET A 100 2.60 -9.69 2.53
N TYR A 101 1.77 -9.12 1.67
CA TYR A 101 2.18 -8.13 0.68
C TYR A 101 2.77 -6.89 1.36
N ALA A 102 2.02 -6.28 2.27
CA ALA A 102 2.49 -5.11 3.01
C ALA A 102 3.77 -5.41 3.82
N LYS A 103 3.80 -6.56 4.51
CA LYS A 103 4.97 -6.97 5.29
C LYS A 103 6.22 -7.13 4.42
N GLY A 104 6.09 -7.71 3.23
CA GLY A 104 7.23 -7.88 2.32
C GLY A 104 7.91 -6.56 1.95
N PHE A 105 7.16 -5.46 1.84
CA PHE A 105 7.74 -4.14 1.60
C PHE A 105 8.46 -3.58 2.82
N ILE A 106 7.86 -3.73 4.01
CA ILE A 106 8.47 -3.29 5.28
C ILE A 106 9.76 -4.06 5.54
N ASP A 107 9.75 -5.38 5.33
CA ASP A 107 10.93 -6.24 5.49
C ASP A 107 12.06 -5.81 4.53
N SER A 108 11.75 -5.52 3.26
CA SER A 108 12.74 -4.97 2.31
C SER A 108 13.27 -3.60 2.73
N TYR A 109 12.42 -2.71 3.24
CA TYR A 109 12.85 -1.40 3.76
C TYR A 109 13.82 -1.53 4.93
N ASN A 110 13.47 -2.34 5.93
CA ASN A 110 14.33 -2.58 7.10
C ASN A 110 15.68 -3.17 6.69
N LYS A 111 15.68 -4.17 5.80
CA LYS A 111 16.90 -4.77 5.26
C LYS A 111 17.81 -3.75 4.59
N ILE A 112 17.24 -2.87 3.75
CA ILE A 112 18.03 -1.83 3.07
C ILE A 112 18.55 -0.79 4.08
N ALA A 113 17.75 -0.40 5.07
CA ALA A 113 18.16 0.52 6.12
C ALA A 113 19.33 -0.05 6.96
N GLU A 114 19.26 -1.32 7.34
CA GLU A 114 20.35 -2.02 8.03
C GLU A 114 21.64 -2.05 7.19
N LEU A 115 21.53 -2.41 5.90
CA LEU A 115 22.68 -2.44 4.99
C LEU A 115 23.34 -1.06 4.81
N LEU A 116 22.58 0.02 4.86
CA LEU A 116 23.11 1.39 4.79
C LEU A 116 23.76 1.80 6.12
N ASN A 117 23.18 1.41 7.25
CA ASN A 117 23.74 1.70 8.57
C ASN A 117 25.05 0.95 8.85
N HIS A 118 25.24 -0.25 8.29
CA HIS A 118 26.47 -1.03 8.41
C HIS A 118 27.60 -0.62 7.44
N ARG A 119 27.40 0.41 6.61
CA ARG A 119 28.42 0.97 5.71
C ARG A 119 29.14 2.21 6.27
N HIS A 120 28.86 2.56 7.53
CA HIS A 120 29.51 3.60 8.30
C HIS A 120 30.34 2.97 9.43
#